data_AF-A0AAD6GX32-F1
#
_entry.id   AF-A0AAD6GX32-F1
#
_cell.length_a   1.000
_cell.length_b   1.000
_cell.length_c   1.000
_cell.angle_alpha   90.00
_cell.angle_beta   90.00
_cell.angle_gamma   90.00
#
_symmetry.space_group_name_H-M   'P 1'
#
loop_
_entity.id
_entity.type
_entity.pdbx_description
1 polymer ?
#
loop_
_entity_poly.entity_id
_entity_poly.type
_entity_poly.pdbx_seq_one_letter_code
_entity_poly.pdbx_strand_id
1 'polypeptide(L)' 'MPVSSIPSNDTYTLEFFISTLIHTSHKTFRTKQKLAKAQRQNRPIPQWIRLRTGNTIRYNAKRRHWRKSCLKI' A
#
# COMPACT_ATOMS: atom_id res chain seq x y z
N MET A 1 44.76 0.96 -24.17
CA MET A 1 43.35 1.37 -24.09
C MET A 1 42.59 0.29 -23.36
N PRO A 2 42.06 0.51 -22.14
CA PRO A 2 41.24 -0.49 -21.46
C PRO A 2 39.83 -0.47 -22.06
N VAL A 3 39.38 -1.63 -22.53
CA VAL A 3 37.99 -1.86 -22.95
C VAL A 3 37.14 -1.85 -21.68
N SER A 4 36.34 -0.81 -21.46
CA SER A 4 35.38 -0.78 -20.36
C SER A 4 34.30 -1.83 -20.63
N SER A 5 34.32 -2.91 -19.86
CA SER A 5 33.29 -3.96 -19.84
C SER A 5 31.92 -3.34 -19.54
N ILE A 6 31.01 -3.38 -20.52
CA ILE A 6 29.62 -2.97 -20.36
C ILE A 6 28.96 -3.97 -19.39
N PRO A 7 28.42 -3.55 -18.23
CA PRO A 7 27.75 -4.47 -17.32
C PRO A 7 26.45 -4.98 -17.97
N SER A 8 26.21 -6.28 -17.88
CA SER A 8 24.97 -6.93 -18.28
C SER A 8 23.77 -6.27 -17.58
N ASN A 9 22.65 -6.10 -18.30
CA ASN A 9 21.42 -5.43 -17.82
C ASN A 9 20.84 -5.96 -16.49
N ASP A 10 21.31 -7.09 -15.99
CA ASP A 10 20.90 -7.73 -14.74
C ASP A 10 21.44 -7.04 -13.47
N THR A 11 22.49 -6.22 -13.58
CA THR A 11 23.00 -5.46 -12.42
C THR A 11 22.09 -4.28 -12.09
N TYR A 12 21.53 -3.61 -13.09
CA TYR A 12 20.68 -2.43 -12.86
C TYR A 12 19.32 -2.78 -12.24
N THR A 13 18.80 -3.99 -12.47
CA THR A 13 17.51 -4.43 -11.92
C THR A 13 17.61 -4.78 -10.44
N LEU A 14 18.68 -5.48 -10.03
CA LEU A 14 18.97 -5.79 -8.63
C LEU A 14 19.36 -4.54 -7.84
N GLU A 15 20.19 -3.65 -8.40
CA GLU A 15 20.54 -2.38 -7.76
C GLU A 15 19.32 -1.45 -7.60
N PHE A 16 18.43 -1.40 -8.60
CA PHE A 16 17.17 -0.65 -8.49
C PHE A 16 16.22 -1.25 -7.43
N PHE A 17 16.13 -2.58 -7.35
CA PHE A 17 15.33 -3.27 -6.34
C PHE A 17 15.88 -3.09 -4.92
N ILE A 18 17.20 -3.18 -4.76
CA ILE A 18 17.88 -2.94 -3.47
C ILE A 18 17.74 -1.47 -3.07
N SER A 19 17.95 -0.51 -3.99
CA SER A 19 17.78 0.94 -3.74
C SER A 19 16.36 1.32 -3.29
N THR A 20 15.33 0.73 -3.91
CA THR A 20 13.92 0.97 -3.53
C THR A 20 13.52 0.38 -2.19
N LEU A 21 14.18 -0.70 -1.73
CA LEU A 21 13.95 -1.28 -0.40
C LEU A 21 14.65 -0.49 0.72
N ILE A 22 15.80 0.13 0.44
CA ILE A 22 16.59 0.86 1.44
C ILE A 22 15.97 2.24 1.76
N HIS A 23 15.26 2.87 0.82
CA HIS A 23 14.58 4.16 1.02
C HIS A 23 13.15 4.05 1.59
N THR A 24 12.91 3.12 2.51
CA THR A 24 11.62 3.03 3.22
C THR A 24 11.70 3.67 4.61
N SER A 25 10.64 4.34 5.03
CA SER A 25 10.59 4.90 6.39
C SER A 25 10.70 3.78 7.44
N HIS A 26 11.66 3.90 8.36
CA HIS A 26 11.86 2.97 9.48
C HIS A 26 10.69 3.04 10.47
N LYS A 27 9.71 2.14 10.32
CA LYS A 27 8.52 2.04 11.19
C LYS A 27 8.55 0.77 12.03
N THR A 28 8.08 0.85 13.27
CA THR A 28 7.92 -0.32 14.15
C THR A 28 6.86 -1.28 13.63
N PHE A 29 6.91 -2.56 14.05
CA PHE A 29 5.96 -3.59 13.64
C PHE A 29 4.51 -3.23 13.99
N ARG A 30 4.27 -2.71 15.20
CA ARG A 30 2.94 -2.27 15.65
C ARG A 30 2.34 -1.20 14.73
N THR A 31 3.15 -0.24 14.31
CA THR A 31 2.75 0.82 13.37
C THR A 31 2.44 0.24 11.98
N LYS A 32 3.27 -0.67 11.48
CA LYS A 32 3.03 -1.38 10.21
C LYS A 32 1.71 -2.15 10.22
N GLN A 33 1.42 -2.86 11.32
CA GLN A 33 0.17 -3.61 11.49
C GLN A 33 -1.06 -2.68 11.48
N LYS A 34 -0.99 -1.55 12.18
CA LYS A 34 -2.06 -0.53 12.17
C LYS A 34 -2.28 0.05 10.76
N LEU A 35 -1.20 0.38 10.05
CA LEU A 35 -1.26 0.87 8.67
C LEU A 35 -1.89 -0.15 7.71
N ALA A 36 -1.47 -1.42 7.79
CA ALA A 36 -2.02 -2.50 6.98
C ALA A 36 -3.53 -2.71 7.25
N LYS A 37 -3.95 -2.68 8.52
CA LYS A 37 -5.37 -2.76 8.89
C LYS A 37 -6.16 -1.58 8.33
N ALA A 38 -5.65 -0.36 8.47
CA ALA A 38 -6.31 0.84 7.96
C ALA A 38 -6.42 0.83 6.42
N GLN A 39 -5.39 0.32 5.73
CA GLN A 39 -5.45 0.12 4.29
C GLN A 39 -6.54 -0.91 3.94
N ARG A 40 -6.59 -2.05 4.64
CA ARG A 40 -7.59 -3.12 4.36
C ARG A 40 -9.03 -2.69 4.62
N GLN A 41 -9.29 -1.86 5.64
CA GLN A 41 -10.63 -1.35 5.94
C GLN A 41 -11.15 -0.34 4.90
N ASN A 42 -10.25 0.33 4.18
CA ASN A 42 -10.60 1.36 3.22
C ASN A 42 -11.01 0.75 1.86
N ARG A 43 -12.14 0.03 1.85
CA ARG A 43 -12.70 -0.66 0.68
C ARG A 43 -14.20 -0.33 0.52
N PRO A 44 -14.75 -0.38 -0.71
CA PRO A 44 -16.19 -0.22 -0.95
C PRO A 44 -16.98 -1.42 -0.40
N ILE A 45 -18.28 -1.24 -0.19
CA ILE A 45 -19.17 -2.31 0.27
C ILE A 45 -19.37 -3.32 -0.87
N PRO A 46 -19.29 -4.64 -0.59
CA PRO A 46 -19.60 -5.70 -1.55
C PRO A 46 -21.03 -5.63 -2.09
N GLN A 47 -21.21 -5.97 -3.36
CA GLN A 47 -22.50 -5.88 -4.05
C GLN A 47 -23.56 -6.80 -3.44
N TRP A 48 -23.22 -8.04 -3.10
CA TRP A 48 -24.18 -8.99 -2.54
C TRP A 48 -24.79 -8.50 -1.21
N ILE A 49 -24.06 -7.68 -0.44
CA ILE A 49 -24.61 -7.05 0.78
C ILE A 49 -25.71 -6.06 0.43
N ARG A 50 -25.55 -5.28 -0.63
CA ARG A 50 -26.58 -4.33 -1.10
C ARG A 50 -27.87 -5.04 -1.54
N LEU A 51 -27.76 -6.27 -2.01
CA LEU A 51 -28.88 -7.08 -2.49
C LEU A 51 -29.59 -7.85 -1.37
N ARG A 52 -29.10 -7.83 -0.12
CA ARG A 52 -29.77 -8.48 1.01
C ARG A 52 -31.05 -7.74 1.36
N THR A 53 -32.15 -8.48 1.55
CA THR A 53 -33.43 -7.95 2.01
C THR A 53 -33.30 -7.27 3.38
N GLY A 54 -33.96 -6.13 3.57
CA GLY A 54 -33.92 -5.37 4.82
C GLY A 54 -32.58 -4.66 5.11
N ASN A 55 -31.67 -4.57 4.15
CA ASN A 55 -30.40 -3.87 4.35
C ASN A 55 -30.55 -2.34 4.24
N THR A 56 -30.19 -1.63 5.30
CA THR A 56 -30.16 -0.15 5.36
C THR A 56 -28.79 0.43 4.96
N ILE A 57 -27.75 -0.39 4.89
CA ILE A 57 -26.36 0.05 4.66
C ILE A 57 -26.10 0.20 3.15
N ARG A 58 -25.91 1.45 2.70
CA ARG A 58 -25.69 1.79 1.27
C ARG A 58 -24.23 2.03 0.90
N TYR A 59 -23.46 2.67 1.79
CA TYR A 59 -22.05 3.02 1.57
C TYR A 59 -21.23 2.89 2.86
N ASN A 60 -19.90 2.80 2.73
CA ASN A 60 -18.99 2.73 3.86
C ASN A 60 -18.72 4.14 4.41
N ALA A 61 -19.44 4.53 5.45
CA ALA A 61 -19.30 5.85 6.10
C ALA A 61 -17.90 6.10 6.70
N LYS A 62 -17.15 5.03 7.01
CA LYS A 62 -15.79 5.11 7.56
C LYS A 62 -14.70 5.05 6.49
N ARG A 63 -15.07 5.09 5.20
CA ARG A 63 -14.11 5.15 4.09
C ARG A 63 -13.31 6.45 4.18
N ARG A 64 -12.01 6.39 3.92
CA ARG A 64 -11.08 7.49 4.17
C ARG A 64 -10.30 7.85 2.91
N HIS A 65 -10.14 9.14 2.61
CA HIS A 65 -9.19 9.60 1.60
C HIS A 65 -7.95 10.17 2.29
N TRP A 66 -6.76 9.79 1.81
CA TRP A 66 -5.51 10.14 2.49
C TRP A 66 -5.17 11.64 2.47
N ARG A 67 -5.65 12.39 1.47
CA ARG A 67 -5.51 13.86 1.43
C ARG A 67 -6.56 14.62 2.24
N LYS A 68 -7.67 13.98 2.64
CA LYS A 68 -8.78 14.64 3.34
C LYS A 68 -8.76 14.38 4.85
N SER A 69 -8.26 13.22 5.28
CA SER A 69 -8.17 12.88 6.69
C SER A 69 -6.93 12.03 7.03
N CYS A 70 -6.19 12.53 8.01
CA CYS A 70 -4.98 11.91 8.54
C CYS A 70 -5.31 10.69 9.41
N LEU A 71 -4.42 9.70 9.40
CA LEU A 71 -4.49 8.54 10.29
C LEU A 71 -3.88 8.90 11.64
N LYS A 72 -4.65 8.75 12.72
CA LYS A 72 -4.12 8.79 14.09
C LYS A 72 -3.63 7.39 14.44
N ILE A 73 -2.32 7.20 14.52
CA ILE A 73 -1.67 5.90 14.72
C ILE A 73 -0.84 5.91 15.98
#